data_AF-N9TY31-F1
#
_entry.id   AF-N9TY31-F1
#
_cell.length_a   1.000
_cell.length_b   1.000
_cell.length_c   1.000
_cell.angle_alpha   90.00
_cell.angle_beta   90.00
_cell.angle_gamma   90.00
#
_symmetry.space_group_name_H-M   'P 1'
#
loop_
_entity.id
_entity.type
_entity.pdbx_description
1 polymer ?
#
loop_
_entity_poly.entity_id
_entity_poly.type
_entity_poly.pdbx_seq_one_letter_code
_entity_poly.pdbx_strand_id
1 'polypeptide(L)'
;MSNRIRIGGDLERSLNQGYRLDIKGILQEGWTQTRANGFGLLLAIAGVVAIWLLLTQTMVAPHLTEEDDPGLTLLLSLLITVLISPMTSALDMLGVQQSLGVRARAGQVFDFFRHFVRLGSLSLLSTLCTSLFGPLFAAVGLPVMLALVPSTLIGMGLLFSVPLMLERGVSPPQAILLSLRLFLRGLPTLLLLHGVMLLLFFLALIPMGLGLLWVAPLYYNVKGILYRDLCGIGVEVTEKPASPDHFNA
;
A
#
# COMPACT_ATOMS: atom_id res chain seq x y z
N MET A 1 -29.09 6.96 11.27
CA MET A 1 -28.42 5.67 11.55
C MET A 1 -27.80 5.20 10.26
N SER A 2 -26.47 5.29 10.11
CA SER A 2 -25.78 4.90 8.88
C SER A 2 -25.69 3.37 8.82
N ASN A 3 -26.33 2.75 7.84
CA ASN A 3 -26.31 1.31 7.66
C ASN A 3 -25.02 0.93 6.90
N ARG A 4 -24.02 0.38 7.62
CA ARG A 4 -22.74 -0.06 7.02
C ARG A 4 -22.91 -1.46 6.44
N ILE A 5 -22.86 -1.59 5.11
CA ILE A 5 -22.85 -2.89 4.44
C ILE A 5 -21.40 -3.36 4.34
N ARG A 6 -21.09 -4.54 4.89
CA ARG A 6 -19.77 -5.17 4.73
C ARG A 6 -19.68 -5.89 3.40
N ILE A 7 -18.68 -5.57 2.58
CA ILE A 7 -18.37 -6.22 1.31
C ILE A 7 -17.04 -6.97 1.46
N GLY A 8 -17.03 -8.26 1.13
CA GLY A 8 -15.83 -9.10 1.16
C GLY A 8 -15.72 -10.00 2.40
N GLY A 9 -14.50 -10.20 2.87
CA GLY A 9 -14.17 -11.12 3.97
C GLY A 9 -14.58 -10.62 5.37
N ASP A 10 -14.11 -11.32 6.39
CA ASP A 10 -14.24 -10.88 7.78
C ASP A 10 -12.90 -11.00 8.51
N LEU A 11 -12.40 -9.86 8.96
CA LEU A 11 -11.11 -9.75 9.63
C LEU A 11 -10.94 -10.72 10.79
N GLU A 12 -11.95 -10.86 11.66
CA GLU A 12 -11.86 -11.76 12.81
C GLU A 12 -11.79 -13.22 12.38
N ARG A 13 -12.56 -13.60 11.35
CA ARG A 13 -12.50 -14.93 10.76
C ARG A 13 -11.12 -15.21 10.15
N SER A 14 -10.59 -14.29 9.36
CA SER A 14 -9.25 -14.42 8.75
C SER A 14 -8.14 -14.52 9.82
N LEU A 15 -8.29 -13.80 10.93
CA LEU A 15 -7.39 -13.84 12.07
C LEU A 15 -7.54 -15.05 12.97
N ASN A 16 -8.67 -15.77 12.95
CA ASN A 16 -8.94 -16.90 13.85
C ASN A 16 -8.89 -18.25 13.14
N GLN A 17 -9.38 -18.35 11.91
CA GLN A 17 -9.51 -19.59 11.15
C GLN A 17 -8.49 -19.71 9.99
N GLY A 18 -7.78 -18.62 9.66
CA GLY A 18 -6.95 -18.56 8.46
C GLY A 18 -7.80 -18.47 7.19
N TYR A 19 -7.15 -18.44 6.02
CA TYR A 19 -7.81 -18.23 4.74
C TYR A 19 -7.08 -18.94 3.59
N ARG A 20 -7.82 -19.27 2.53
CA ARG A 20 -7.28 -19.72 1.25
C ARG A 20 -7.69 -18.71 0.19
N LEU A 21 -6.71 -18.19 -0.55
CA LEU A 21 -6.94 -17.22 -1.61
C LEU A 21 -6.87 -17.93 -2.96
N ASP A 22 -7.81 -17.60 -3.84
CA ASP A 22 -7.69 -17.93 -5.25
C ASP A 22 -6.81 -16.88 -5.94
N ILE A 23 -5.51 -17.14 -5.98
CA ILE A 23 -4.51 -16.26 -6.61
C ILE A 23 -4.86 -15.97 -8.06
N LYS A 24 -5.37 -16.97 -8.79
CA LYS A 24 -5.72 -16.82 -10.20
C LYS A 24 -6.92 -15.87 -10.34
N GLY A 25 -7.95 -16.07 -9.52
CA GLY A 25 -9.11 -15.18 -9.46
C GLY A 25 -8.72 -13.74 -9.16
N ILE A 26 -7.89 -13.52 -8.14
CA ILE A 26 -7.42 -12.18 -7.74
C ILE A 26 -6.65 -11.49 -8.87
N LEU A 27 -5.74 -12.19 -9.53
CA LEU A 27 -4.97 -11.62 -10.65
C LEU A 27 -5.84 -11.32 -11.87
N GLN A 28 -6.81 -12.18 -12.18
CA GLN A 28 -7.75 -11.97 -13.30
C GLN A 28 -8.67 -10.77 -13.04
N GLU A 29 -9.19 -10.66 -11.81
CA GLU A 29 -10.00 -9.52 -11.39
C GLU A 29 -9.17 -8.23 -11.42
N GLY A 30 -7.97 -8.25 -10.82
CA GLY A 30 -7.06 -7.10 -10.80
C GLY A 30 -6.67 -6.65 -12.21
N TRP A 31 -6.44 -7.58 -13.14
CA TRP A 31 -6.14 -7.25 -14.54
C TRP A 31 -7.33 -6.60 -15.25
N THR A 32 -8.55 -7.08 -14.98
CA THR A 32 -9.77 -6.52 -15.54
C THR A 32 -10.00 -5.09 -15.05
N GLN A 33 -9.83 -4.85 -13.74
CA GLN A 33 -9.94 -3.50 -13.15
C GLN A 33 -8.85 -2.56 -13.68
N THR A 34 -7.62 -3.05 -13.83
CA THR A 34 -6.50 -2.26 -14.36
C THR A 34 -6.74 -1.82 -15.80
N ARG A 35 -7.29 -2.69 -16.64
CA ARG A 35 -7.65 -2.32 -18.02
C ARG A 35 -8.82 -1.34 -18.09
N ALA A 36 -9.79 -1.45 -17.19
CA ALA A 36 -10.96 -0.57 -17.19
C ALA A 36 -10.65 0.83 -16.61
N ASN A 37 -9.99 0.89 -15.45
CA ASN A 37 -9.87 2.10 -14.64
C ASN A 37 -8.41 2.40 -14.20
N GLY A 38 -7.40 1.68 -14.70
CA GLY A 38 -6.03 1.80 -14.22
C GLY A 38 -5.33 3.12 -14.55
N PHE A 39 -5.81 3.89 -15.54
CA PHE A 39 -5.15 5.13 -15.96
C PHE A 39 -5.12 6.21 -14.87
N GLY A 40 -6.22 6.40 -14.14
CA GLY A 40 -6.27 7.36 -13.04
C GLY A 40 -5.30 7.00 -11.90
N LEU A 41 -5.18 5.70 -11.63
CA LEU A 41 -4.24 5.17 -10.64
C LEU A 41 -2.79 5.27 -11.14
N LEU A 42 -2.53 5.03 -12.42
CA LEU A 42 -1.23 5.22 -13.05
C LEU A 42 -0.75 6.67 -12.94
N LEU A 43 -1.61 7.65 -13.24
CA LEU A 43 -1.28 9.07 -13.07
C LEU A 43 -1.00 9.42 -11.61
N ALA A 44 -1.78 8.88 -10.68
CA ALA A 44 -1.54 9.05 -9.25
C ALA A 44 -0.15 8.51 -8.86
N ILE A 45 0.17 7.27 -9.26
CA ILE A 45 1.47 6.62 -9.00
C ILE A 45 2.60 7.46 -9.59
N ALA A 46 2.48 7.86 -10.86
CA ALA A 46 3.50 8.68 -11.53
C ALA A 46 3.73 10.01 -10.80
N GLY A 47 2.66 10.67 -10.34
CA GLY A 47 2.75 11.91 -9.56
C GLY A 47 3.46 11.71 -8.22
N VAL A 48 3.11 10.66 -7.47
CA VAL A 48 3.79 10.35 -6.20
C VAL A 48 5.26 10.01 -6.41
N VAL A 49 5.59 9.20 -7.41
CA VAL A 49 6.98 8.84 -7.74
C VAL A 49 7.76 10.07 -8.19
N ALA A 50 7.19 10.94 -9.02
CA ALA A 50 7.85 12.18 -9.44
C ALA A 50 8.16 13.10 -8.26
N ILE A 51 7.21 13.26 -7.32
CA ILE A 51 7.42 14.05 -6.10
C ILE A 51 8.48 13.41 -5.19
N TRP A 52 8.45 12.08 -5.04
CA TRP A 52 9.48 11.35 -4.30
C TRP A 52 10.87 11.57 -4.89
N LEU A 53 11.02 11.38 -6.21
CA LEU A 53 12.27 11.63 -6.90
C LEU A 53 12.73 13.09 -6.75
N LEU A 54 11.83 14.06 -6.92
CA LEU A 54 12.16 15.47 -6.77
C LEU A 54 12.68 15.78 -5.36
N LEU A 55 12.02 15.28 -4.32
CA LEU A 55 12.43 15.50 -2.93
C LEU A 55 13.77 14.82 -2.65
N THR A 56 13.98 13.59 -3.12
CA THR A 56 15.26 12.90 -2.96
C THR A 56 16.38 13.63 -3.69
N GLN A 57 16.15 14.12 -4.91
CA GLN A 57 17.17 14.83 -5.70
C GLN A 57 17.50 16.22 -5.14
N THR A 58 16.52 16.92 -4.55
CA THR A 58 16.74 18.26 -4.01
C THR A 58 17.27 18.26 -2.58
N MET A 59 16.84 17.31 -1.75
CA MET A 59 17.17 17.28 -0.33
C MET A 59 18.28 16.29 0.00
N VAL A 60 18.27 15.08 -0.57
CA VAL A 60 19.21 14.01 -0.17
C VAL A 60 20.41 13.95 -1.10
N ALA A 61 20.23 13.96 -2.42
CA ALA A 61 21.31 13.79 -3.39
C ALA A 61 22.50 14.75 -3.23
N PRO A 62 22.31 16.04 -2.85
CA PRO A 62 23.45 16.94 -2.61
C PRO A 62 24.33 16.52 -1.42
N HIS A 63 23.81 15.70 -0.52
CA HIS A 63 24.45 15.26 0.73
C HIS A 63 24.88 13.78 0.69
N LEU A 64 24.93 13.18 -0.51
CA LEU A 64 25.36 11.78 -0.70
C LEU A 64 26.87 11.67 -0.95
N THR A 65 27.65 12.72 -0.69
CA THR A 65 29.10 12.66 -0.87
C THR A 65 29.76 11.97 0.32
N GLU A 66 30.93 11.36 0.13
CA GLU A 66 31.62 10.59 1.18
C GLU A 66 32.05 11.45 2.39
N GLU A 67 32.04 12.78 2.24
CA GLU A 67 32.41 13.74 3.30
C GLU A 67 31.22 14.17 4.17
N ASP A 68 29.98 13.85 3.77
CA ASP A 68 28.78 14.29 4.48
C ASP A 68 28.43 13.41 5.69
N ASP A 69 27.79 14.01 6.69
CA ASP A 69 27.33 13.31 7.90
C ASP A 69 26.25 12.25 7.55
N PRO A 70 26.52 10.95 7.75
CA PRO A 70 25.53 9.89 7.53
C PRO A 70 24.24 10.08 8.34
N GLY A 71 24.33 10.74 9.50
CA GLY A 71 23.19 11.08 10.34
C GLY A 71 22.25 12.07 9.66
N LEU A 72 22.79 13.11 9.03
CA LEU A 72 22.00 14.11 8.29
C LEU A 72 21.26 13.46 7.11
N THR A 73 21.94 12.62 6.32
CA THR A 73 21.35 11.91 5.18
C THR A 73 20.22 10.97 5.61
N LEU A 74 20.38 10.29 6.75
CA LEU A 74 19.33 9.47 7.34
C LEU A 74 18.13 10.32 7.80
N LEU A 75 18.39 11.43 8.50
CA LEU A 75 17.34 12.34 8.97
C LEU A 75 16.52 12.92 7.81
N LEU A 76 17.18 13.35 6.74
CA LEU A 76 16.53 13.84 5.52
C LEU A 76 15.70 12.76 4.84
N SER A 77 16.21 11.51 4.80
CA SER A 77 15.47 10.37 4.24
C SER A 77 14.20 10.05 5.05
N LEU A 78 14.28 10.10 6.38
CA LEU A 78 13.12 9.95 7.27
C LEU A 78 12.12 11.08 7.11
N LEU A 79 12.60 12.32 6.95
CA LEU A 79 11.75 13.49 6.71
C LEU A 79 10.97 13.32 5.40
N ILE A 80 11.63 12.96 4.30
CA ILE A 80 10.99 12.66 3.02
C ILE A 80 9.93 11.56 3.18
N THR A 81 10.27 10.49 3.93
CA THR A 81 9.36 9.37 4.20
C THR A 81 8.09 9.82 4.91
N VAL A 82 8.19 10.78 5.85
CA VAL A 82 7.03 11.36 6.54
C VAL A 82 6.23 12.28 5.62
N LEU A 83 6.91 13.12 4.83
CA LEU A 83 6.27 14.07 3.92
C LEU A 83 5.43 13.37 2.84
N ILE A 84 5.92 12.24 2.34
CA ILE A 84 5.30 11.48 1.26
C ILE A 84 4.30 10.43 1.77
N SER A 85 4.36 10.07 3.05
CA SER A 85 3.47 9.04 3.64
C SER A 85 1.97 9.24 3.35
N PRO A 86 1.37 10.45 3.40
CA PRO A 86 -0.04 10.60 3.05
C PRO A 86 -0.32 10.24 1.59
N MET A 87 0.62 10.56 0.70
CA MET A 87 0.48 10.32 -0.74
C MET A 87 0.62 8.84 -1.08
N THR A 88 1.61 8.15 -0.52
CA THR A 88 1.76 6.70 -0.72
C THR A 88 0.59 5.93 -0.12
N SER A 89 0.11 6.38 1.05
CA SER A 89 -1.05 5.78 1.70
C SER A 89 -2.34 6.00 0.90
N ALA A 90 -2.45 7.15 0.21
CA ALA A 90 -3.55 7.38 -0.69
C ALA A 90 -3.53 6.42 -1.89
N LEU A 91 -2.35 6.06 -2.42
CA LEU A 91 -2.25 5.03 -3.47
C LEU A 91 -2.77 3.67 -2.99
N ASP A 92 -2.42 3.27 -1.76
CA ASP A 92 -2.94 2.05 -1.15
C ASP A 92 -4.46 2.08 -1.04
N MET A 93 -5.02 3.20 -0.57
CA MET A 93 -6.47 3.37 -0.47
C MET A 93 -7.18 3.48 -1.82
N LEU A 94 -6.53 4.03 -2.84
CA LEU A 94 -7.08 4.05 -4.20
C LEU A 94 -7.18 2.63 -4.77
N GLY A 95 -6.19 1.78 -4.52
CA GLY A 95 -6.29 0.35 -4.85
C GLY A 95 -7.46 -0.32 -4.16
N VAL A 96 -7.66 -0.07 -2.86
CA VAL A 96 -8.82 -0.56 -2.10
C VAL A 96 -10.15 -0.05 -2.69
N GLN A 97 -10.25 1.24 -3.02
CA GLN A 97 -11.44 1.83 -3.63
C GLN A 97 -11.74 1.24 -5.02
N GLN A 98 -10.71 1.01 -5.86
CA GLN A 98 -10.88 0.36 -7.16
C GLN A 98 -11.40 -1.07 -7.03
N SER A 99 -11.02 -1.79 -5.96
CA SER A 99 -11.55 -3.14 -5.69
C SER A 99 -13.05 -3.17 -5.40
N LEU A 100 -13.64 -2.03 -5.05
CA LEU A 100 -15.08 -1.84 -4.85
C LEU A 100 -15.78 -1.27 -6.09
N GLY A 101 -15.07 -1.10 -7.21
CA GLY A 101 -15.61 -0.52 -8.43
C GLY A 101 -15.61 1.01 -8.47
N VAL A 102 -15.03 1.68 -7.48
CA VAL A 102 -14.90 3.15 -7.48
C VAL A 102 -13.80 3.58 -8.44
N ARG A 103 -14.06 4.59 -9.27
CA ARG A 103 -13.05 5.15 -10.20
C ARG A 103 -12.02 5.96 -9.44
N ALA A 104 -10.74 5.61 -9.56
CA ALA A 104 -9.65 6.41 -9.02
C ALA A 104 -9.47 7.72 -9.80
N ARG A 105 -9.24 8.81 -9.09
CA ARG A 105 -8.83 10.11 -9.65
C ARG A 105 -7.49 10.51 -9.05
N ALA A 106 -6.57 11.02 -9.89
CA ALA A 106 -5.23 11.40 -9.45
C ALA A 106 -5.21 12.44 -8.31
N GLY A 107 -6.20 13.35 -8.26
CA GLY A 107 -6.32 14.34 -7.20
C GLY A 107 -6.60 13.77 -5.80
N GLN A 108 -7.12 12.54 -5.70
CA GLN A 108 -7.44 11.92 -4.41
C GLN A 108 -6.20 11.58 -3.58
N VAL A 109 -5.00 11.64 -4.18
CA VAL A 109 -3.73 11.48 -3.47
C VAL A 109 -3.59 12.51 -2.33
N PHE A 110 -4.25 13.67 -2.46
CA PHE A 110 -4.23 14.73 -1.46
C PHE A 110 -5.31 14.57 -0.36
N ASP A 111 -6.32 13.72 -0.55
CA ASP A 111 -7.47 13.60 0.38
C ASP A 111 -7.06 13.11 1.77
N PHE A 112 -5.94 12.38 1.85
CA PHE A 112 -5.44 11.73 3.05
C PHE A 112 -4.45 12.59 3.85
N PHE A 113 -4.10 13.80 3.38
CA PHE A 113 -3.28 14.75 4.14
C PHE A 113 -3.90 15.15 5.48
N ARG A 114 -5.23 15.05 5.62
CA ARG A 114 -5.91 15.26 6.92
C ARG A 114 -5.43 14.28 8.01
N HIS A 115 -4.88 13.13 7.62
CA HIS A 115 -4.33 12.10 8.50
C HIS A 115 -2.80 12.13 8.55
N PHE A 116 -2.16 13.23 8.14
CA PHE A 116 -0.70 13.37 8.02
C PHE A 116 0.07 12.84 9.22
N VAL A 117 -0.29 13.26 10.45
CA VAL A 117 0.42 12.84 11.67
C VAL A 117 0.31 11.32 11.91
N ARG A 118 -0.87 10.74 11.65
CA ARG A 118 -1.09 9.29 11.83
C ARG A 118 -0.36 8.48 10.76
N LEU A 119 -0.38 8.94 9.51
CA LEU A 119 0.29 8.27 8.41
C LEU A 119 1.81 8.43 8.48
N GLY A 120 2.30 9.59 8.93
CA GLY A 120 3.72 9.85 9.19
C GLY A 120 4.27 8.98 10.33
N SER A 121 3.54 8.87 11.43
CA SER A 121 3.94 7.95 12.51
C SER A 121 3.89 6.48 12.08
N LEU A 122 2.90 6.08 11.29
CA LEU A 122 2.84 4.74 10.70
C LEU A 122 4.04 4.47 9.76
N SER A 123 4.39 5.42 8.89
CA SER A 123 5.50 5.26 7.95
C SER A 123 6.85 5.23 8.66
N LEU A 124 7.06 6.06 9.69
CA LEU A 124 8.26 5.99 10.53
C LEU A 124 8.38 4.63 11.21
N LEU A 125 7.31 4.16 11.86
CA LEU A 125 7.35 2.88 12.57
C LEU A 125 7.57 1.72 11.59
N SER A 126 6.93 1.75 10.42
CA SER A 126 7.12 0.76 9.35
C SER A 126 8.55 0.77 8.80
N THR A 127 9.13 1.96 8.63
CA THR A 127 10.52 2.13 8.18
C THR A 127 11.50 1.62 9.22
N LEU A 128 11.26 1.89 10.51
CA LEU A 128 12.05 1.30 11.59
C LEU A 128 11.98 -0.23 11.56
N CYS A 129 10.78 -0.81 11.48
CA CYS A 129 10.62 -2.27 11.43
C CYS A 129 11.35 -2.93 10.25
N THR A 130 11.51 -2.24 9.11
CA THR A 130 12.13 -2.80 7.91
C THR A 130 13.62 -2.49 7.80
N SER A 131 14.08 -1.32 8.26
CA SER A 131 15.47 -0.87 8.12
C SER A 131 16.41 -1.37 9.23
N LEU A 132 15.86 -1.87 10.36
CA LEU A 132 16.67 -2.34 11.50
C LEU A 132 17.57 -3.55 11.18
N PHE A 133 17.21 -4.36 10.18
CA PHE A 133 17.96 -5.59 9.87
C PHE A 133 19.36 -5.32 9.30
N GLY A 134 19.56 -4.22 8.56
CA GLY A 134 20.87 -3.89 7.99
C GLY A 134 21.95 -3.70 9.06
N PRO A 135 21.78 -2.74 10.00
CA PRO A 135 22.68 -2.56 11.13
C PRO A 135 22.81 -3.79 12.01
N LEU A 136 21.72 -4.54 12.23
CA LEU A 136 21.74 -5.77 13.02
C LEU A 136 22.66 -6.84 12.41
N PHE A 137 22.56 -7.07 11.10
CA PHE A 137 23.40 -8.05 10.41
C PHE A 137 24.86 -7.60 10.42
N ALA A 138 25.11 -6.31 10.20
CA ALA A 138 26.45 -5.73 10.29
C ALA A 138 27.06 -5.93 11.69
N ALA A 139 26.28 -5.70 12.76
CA ALA A 139 26.75 -5.88 14.14
C ALA A 139 27.10 -7.32 14.50
N VAL A 140 26.45 -8.30 13.87
CA VAL A 140 26.70 -9.75 14.07
C VAL A 140 27.76 -10.29 13.09
N GLY A 141 28.26 -9.47 12.16
CA GLY A 141 29.24 -9.88 11.14
C GLY A 141 28.64 -10.70 9.99
N LEU A 142 27.32 -10.67 9.81
CA LEU A 142 26.64 -11.30 8.68
C LEU A 142 26.66 -10.37 7.45
N PRO A 143 26.66 -10.93 6.23
CA PRO A 143 26.54 -10.13 5.02
C PRO A 143 25.26 -9.28 5.03
N VAL A 144 25.41 -7.95 4.92
CA VAL A 144 24.29 -6.99 4.93
C VAL A 144 23.28 -7.27 3.82
N MET A 145 23.71 -7.84 2.69
CA MET A 145 22.82 -8.25 1.60
C MET A 145 21.75 -9.26 2.06
N LEU A 146 22.05 -10.11 3.04
CA LEU A 146 21.08 -11.05 3.59
C LEU A 146 19.98 -10.37 4.40
N ALA A 147 20.21 -9.15 4.90
CA ALA A 147 19.19 -8.36 5.59
C ALA A 147 18.02 -7.98 4.67
N LEU A 148 18.21 -8.00 3.34
CA LEU A 148 17.14 -7.74 2.37
C LEU A 148 15.99 -8.75 2.51
N VAL A 149 16.28 -10.01 2.84
CA VAL A 149 15.27 -11.06 2.98
C VAL A 149 14.30 -10.77 4.14
N PRO A 150 14.73 -10.60 5.40
CA PRO A 150 13.82 -10.26 6.49
C PRO A 150 13.18 -8.87 6.29
N SER A 151 13.91 -7.87 5.77
CA SER A 151 13.34 -6.55 5.48
C SER A 151 12.17 -6.62 4.50
N THR A 152 12.32 -7.39 3.41
CA THR A 152 11.26 -7.56 2.41
C THR A 152 10.09 -8.37 2.94
N LEU A 153 10.34 -9.43 3.73
CA LEU A 153 9.27 -10.21 4.38
C LEU A 153 8.44 -9.34 5.34
N ILE A 154 9.08 -8.52 6.17
CA ILE A 154 8.37 -7.56 7.02
C ILE A 154 7.63 -6.54 6.15
N GLY A 155 8.24 -6.00 5.10
CA GLY A 155 7.58 -5.08 4.17
C GLY A 155 6.29 -5.67 3.56
N MET A 156 6.32 -6.94 3.12
CA MET A 156 5.14 -7.66 2.65
C MET A 156 4.10 -7.83 3.76
N GLY A 157 4.53 -8.07 5.00
CA GLY A 157 3.65 -8.17 6.16
C GLY A 157 3.02 -6.85 6.59
N LEU A 158 3.59 -5.72 6.19
CA LEU A 158 3.08 -4.37 6.48
C LEU A 158 2.09 -3.85 5.43
N LEU A 159 1.86 -4.61 4.35
CA LEU A 159 1.01 -4.25 3.22
C LEU A 159 -0.39 -3.73 3.60
N PHE A 160 -0.98 -4.29 4.66
CA PHE A 160 -2.33 -3.95 5.10
C PHE A 160 -2.36 -2.90 6.22
N SER A 161 -1.20 -2.42 6.68
CA SER A 161 -1.14 -1.51 7.83
C SER A 161 -1.84 -0.19 7.56
N VAL A 162 -1.68 0.38 6.36
CA VAL A 162 -2.35 1.61 5.93
C VAL A 162 -3.88 1.47 5.90
N PRO A 163 -4.46 0.51 5.14
CA PRO A 163 -5.91 0.39 5.07
C PRO A 163 -6.53 -0.03 6.41
N LEU A 164 -5.86 -0.87 7.22
CA LEU A 164 -6.31 -1.17 8.58
C LEU A 164 -6.37 0.09 9.46
N MET A 165 -5.34 0.94 9.42
CA MET A 165 -5.31 2.17 10.21
C MET A 165 -6.41 3.15 9.78
N LEU A 166 -6.61 3.33 8.47
CA LEU A 166 -7.56 4.30 7.93
C LEU A 166 -9.02 3.84 8.01
N GLU A 167 -9.32 2.58 7.73
CA GLU A 167 -10.70 2.08 7.76
C GLU A 167 -11.16 1.65 9.14
N ARG A 168 -10.28 0.99 9.91
CA ARG A 168 -10.64 0.50 11.26
C ARG A 168 -10.31 1.50 12.35
N GLY A 169 -9.61 2.58 12.03
CA GLY A 169 -9.28 3.65 12.98
C GLY A 169 -8.33 3.20 14.11
N VAL A 170 -7.64 2.06 13.94
CA VAL A 170 -6.69 1.54 14.93
C VAL A 170 -5.42 2.38 14.97
N SER A 171 -4.70 2.37 16.09
CA SER A 171 -3.45 3.15 16.23
C SER A 171 -2.33 2.57 15.36
N PRO A 172 -1.31 3.36 14.96
CA PRO A 172 -0.25 2.89 14.06
C PRO A 172 0.45 1.59 14.53
N PRO A 173 0.82 1.42 15.82
CA PRO A 173 1.41 0.17 16.28
C PRO A 173 0.44 -1.02 16.20
N GLN A 174 -0.84 -0.79 16.48
CA GLN A 174 -1.87 -1.83 16.38
C GLN A 174 -2.10 -2.25 14.93
N ALA A 175 -2.10 -1.29 13.99
CA ALA A 175 -2.23 -1.55 12.57
C ALA A 175 -1.11 -2.47 12.06
N ILE A 176 0.13 -2.19 12.46
CA ILE A 176 1.30 -3.01 12.13
C ILE A 176 1.16 -4.42 12.69
N LEU A 177 0.85 -4.55 13.99
CA LEU A 177 0.73 -5.86 14.62
C LEU A 177 -0.37 -6.71 13.97
N LEU A 178 -1.50 -6.09 13.64
CA LEU A 178 -2.63 -6.74 13.00
C LEU A 178 -2.30 -7.17 11.56
N SER A 179 -1.64 -6.30 10.80
CA SER A 179 -1.14 -6.60 9.45
C SER A 179 -0.17 -7.78 9.46
N LEU A 180 0.79 -7.79 10.39
CA LEU A 180 1.75 -8.89 10.54
C LEU A 180 1.06 -10.20 10.93
N ARG A 181 0.08 -10.17 11.86
CA ARG A 181 -0.69 -11.36 12.24
C ARG A 181 -1.48 -11.93 11.07
N LEU A 182 -2.12 -11.08 10.27
CA LEU A 182 -2.81 -11.49 9.05
C LEU A 182 -1.85 -12.11 8.04
N PHE A 183 -0.66 -11.51 7.88
CA PHE A 183 0.35 -12.00 6.96
C PHE A 183 0.85 -13.39 7.36
N LEU A 184 1.18 -13.57 8.64
CA LEU A 184 1.66 -14.86 9.17
C LEU A 184 0.62 -15.98 9.02
N ARG A 185 -0.68 -15.68 9.12
CA ARG A 185 -1.77 -16.65 8.92
C ARG A 185 -1.86 -17.18 7.49
N GLY A 186 -1.50 -16.36 6.51
CA GLY A 186 -1.55 -16.71 5.08
C GLY A 186 -0.18 -16.74 4.42
N LEU A 187 0.90 -16.91 5.20
CA LEU A 187 2.28 -16.76 4.74
C LEU A 187 2.57 -17.44 3.40
N PRO A 188 2.29 -18.74 3.18
CA PRO A 188 2.66 -19.39 1.91
C PRO A 188 1.91 -18.80 0.71
N THR A 189 0.61 -18.51 0.88
CA THR A 189 -0.24 -17.98 -0.18
C THR A 189 0.13 -16.55 -0.54
N LEU A 190 0.37 -15.71 0.48
CA LEU A 190 0.77 -14.32 0.29
C LEU A 190 2.19 -14.21 -0.28
N LEU A 191 3.10 -15.08 0.15
CA LEU A 191 4.46 -15.14 -0.39
C LEU A 191 4.43 -15.56 -1.87
N LEU A 192 3.60 -16.54 -2.24
CA LEU A 192 3.41 -16.94 -3.62
C LEU A 192 2.85 -15.79 -4.47
N LEU A 193 1.82 -15.10 -3.99
CA LEU A 193 1.24 -13.94 -4.68
C LEU A 193 2.29 -12.83 -4.89
N HIS A 194 3.05 -12.47 -3.85
CA HIS A 194 4.11 -11.47 -3.96
C HIS A 194 5.24 -11.93 -4.89
N GLY A 195 5.59 -13.22 -4.89
CA GLY A 195 6.56 -13.81 -5.81
C GLY A 195 6.12 -13.70 -7.27
N VAL A 196 4.84 -13.97 -7.56
CA VAL A 196 4.26 -13.78 -8.89
C VAL A 196 4.29 -12.29 -9.29
N MET A 197 3.90 -11.39 -8.40
CA MET A 197 3.96 -9.94 -8.67
C MET A 197 5.39 -9.46 -8.90
N LEU A 198 6.36 -9.96 -8.15
CA LEU A 198 7.78 -9.66 -8.32
C LEU A 198 8.28 -10.12 -9.69
N LEU A 199 7.94 -11.33 -10.12
CA LEU A 199 8.28 -11.85 -11.44
C LEU A 199 7.67 -11.00 -12.57
N LEU A 200 6.39 -10.59 -12.42
CA LEU A 200 5.74 -9.69 -13.36
C LEU A 200 6.45 -8.32 -13.41
N PHE A 201 6.93 -7.82 -12.28
CA PHE A 201 7.69 -6.57 -12.22
C PHE A 201 9.01 -6.67 -12.99
N PHE A 202 9.75 -7.77 -12.82
CA PHE A 202 10.98 -8.01 -13.61
C PHE A 202 10.68 -8.14 -15.10
N LEU A 203 9.61 -8.87 -15.47
CA LEU A 203 9.20 -8.99 -16.87
C LEU A 203 8.81 -7.63 -17.48
N ALA A 204 8.16 -6.78 -16.70
CA ALA A 204 7.78 -5.42 -17.08
C ALA A 204 8.96 -4.47 -17.30
N LEU A 205 10.12 -4.76 -16.71
CA LEU A 205 11.36 -4.00 -16.90
C LEU A 205 12.05 -4.30 -18.23
N ILE A 206 11.90 -5.52 -18.78
CA ILE A 206 12.52 -5.94 -20.06
C ILE A 206 12.24 -4.94 -21.20
N PRO A 207 11.00 -4.48 -21.45
CA PRO A 207 10.72 -3.47 -22.49
C PRO A 207 11.06 -2.05 -22.01
N MET A 208 12.27 -1.84 -21.45
CA MET A 208 12.73 -0.57 -20.88
C MET A 208 11.78 0.03 -19.83
N GLY A 209 11.11 -0.82 -19.05
CA GLY A 209 10.15 -0.40 -18.04
C GLY A 209 8.76 -0.01 -18.57
N LEU A 210 8.48 -0.10 -19.88
CA LEU A 210 7.15 0.20 -20.42
C LEU A 210 6.05 -0.71 -19.84
N GLY A 211 6.41 -1.94 -19.45
CA GLY A 211 5.47 -2.86 -18.80
C GLY A 211 4.97 -2.33 -17.45
N LEU A 212 5.70 -1.43 -16.79
CA LEU A 212 5.32 -0.85 -15.50
C LEU A 212 4.04 -0.02 -15.60
N LEU A 213 3.72 0.50 -16.78
CA LEU A 213 2.48 1.23 -17.03
C LEU A 213 1.24 0.39 -16.71
N TRP A 214 1.33 -0.94 -16.86
CA TRP A 214 0.26 -1.87 -16.49
C TRP A 214 0.52 -2.58 -15.16
N VAL A 215 1.76 -2.99 -14.90
CA VAL A 215 2.07 -3.78 -13.69
C VAL A 215 1.97 -2.93 -12.41
N ALA A 216 2.33 -1.65 -12.45
CA ALA A 216 2.21 -0.78 -11.28
C ALA A 216 0.75 -0.60 -10.82
N PRO A 217 -0.21 -0.18 -11.67
CA PRO A 217 -1.62 -0.12 -11.25
C PRO A 217 -2.20 -1.50 -10.93
N LEU A 218 -1.77 -2.57 -11.63
CA LEU A 218 -2.16 -3.94 -11.31
C LEU A 218 -1.80 -4.32 -9.87
N TYR A 219 -0.59 -3.98 -9.42
CA TYR A 219 -0.14 -4.26 -8.06
C TYR A 219 -1.05 -3.62 -7.02
N TYR A 220 -1.37 -2.33 -7.16
CA TYR A 220 -2.27 -1.64 -6.23
C TYR A 220 -3.71 -2.20 -6.26
N ASN A 221 -4.21 -2.59 -7.44
CA ASN A 221 -5.53 -3.22 -7.55
C ASN A 221 -5.58 -4.60 -6.88
N VAL A 222 -4.54 -5.42 -7.10
CA VAL A 222 -4.39 -6.72 -6.43
C VAL A 222 -4.32 -6.54 -4.92
N LYS A 223 -3.57 -5.55 -4.41
CA LYS A 223 -3.53 -5.21 -2.98
C LYS A 223 -4.92 -4.85 -2.44
N GLY A 224 -5.67 -4.05 -3.19
CA GLY A 224 -7.03 -3.65 -2.82
C GLY A 224 -8.00 -4.83 -2.73
N ILE A 225 -8.02 -5.67 -3.77
CA ILE A 225 -8.84 -6.90 -3.83
C ILE A 225 -8.45 -7.84 -2.69
N LEU A 226 -7.16 -8.04 -2.47
CA LEU A 226 -6.65 -8.87 -1.39
C LEU A 226 -7.13 -8.37 -0.02
N TYR A 227 -7.06 -7.05 0.21
CA TYR A 227 -7.55 -6.46 1.46
C TYR A 227 -9.08 -6.61 1.60
N ARG A 228 -9.85 -6.41 0.53
CA ARG A 228 -11.31 -6.66 0.50
C ARG A 228 -11.64 -8.11 0.87
N ASP A 229 -10.97 -9.07 0.25
CA ASP A 229 -11.26 -10.49 0.41
C ASP A 229 -10.82 -11.02 1.79
N LEU A 230 -9.76 -10.46 2.38
CA LEU A 230 -9.25 -10.86 3.70
C LEU A 230 -9.94 -10.17 4.86
N CYS A 231 -10.07 -8.85 4.81
CA CYS A 231 -10.50 -8.05 5.95
C CYS A 231 -11.99 -7.71 5.91
N GLY A 232 -12.57 -7.67 4.70
CA GLY A 232 -13.87 -7.06 4.45
C GLY A 232 -13.84 -5.55 4.61
N ILE A 233 -14.46 -4.85 3.66
CA ILE A 233 -14.56 -3.39 3.66
C ILE A 233 -15.99 -3.00 4.06
N GLY A 234 -16.12 -2.10 5.04
CA GLY A 234 -17.41 -1.51 5.39
C GLY A 234 -17.73 -0.38 4.42
N VAL A 235 -18.74 -0.55 3.58
CA VAL A 235 -19.26 0.50 2.70
C VAL A 235 -20.43 1.20 3.40
N GLU A 236 -20.31 2.50 3.61
CA GLU A 236 -21.43 3.34 4.00
C GLU A 236 -22.29 3.62 2.78
N VAL A 237 -23.48 3.02 2.72
CA VAL A 237 -24.46 3.36 1.68
C VAL A 237 -25.06 4.70 2.07
N THR A 238 -24.58 5.77 1.45
CA THR A 238 -25.32 7.03 1.46
C THR A 238 -26.48 6.87 0.49
N GLU A 239 -27.68 6.59 1.02
CA GLU A 239 -28.91 6.70 0.24
C GLU A 239 -28.98 8.13 -0.32
N LYS A 240 -28.87 8.25 -1.65
CA LYS A 240 -29.09 9.51 -2.34
C LYS A 240 -30.58 9.85 -2.13
N PRO A 241 -30.95 11.00 -1.53
CA PRO A 241 -32.36 11.34 -1.39
C PRO A 241 -33.00 11.36 -2.79
N ALA A 242 -34.11 10.64 -2.93
CA ALA A 242 -34.89 10.62 -4.15
C ALA A 242 -35.19 12.06 -4.56
N SER A 243 -34.83 12.42 -5.79
CA SER A 243 -35.21 13.71 -6.36
C SER A 243 -36.74 13.76 -6.37
N PRO A 244 -37.40 14.83 -5.88
CA PRO A 244 -38.84 14.92 -5.96
C PRO A 244 -39.25 14.88 -7.43
N ASP A 245 -40.17 13.97 -7.75
CA ASP A 245 -40.79 13.86 -9.07
C ASP A 245 -41.53 15.17 -9.36
N HIS A 246 -40.92 16.03 -10.19
CA HIS A 246 -41.56 17.24 -10.72
C HIS A 246 -42.53 16.93 -11.88
N PHE A 247 -43.31 15.86 -11.73
CA PHE A 247 -44.42 15.55 -12.62
C PHE A 247 -45.56 14.91 -11.82
N ASN A 248 -46.36 15.76 -11.17
CA ASN A 248 -47.79 15.53 -11.03
C ASN A 248 -48.48 16.81 -11.51
N ALA A 249 -49.37 16.61 -12.48
CA ALA A 249 -50.13 17.60 -13.22
C ALA A 249 -51.06 18.44 -12.34
#